data_AF-A0A9D4CXZ1-F1
#
_entry.id   AF-A0A9D4CXZ1-F1
#
_cell.length_a   1.000
_cell.length_b   1.000
_cell.length_c   1.000
_cell.angle_alpha   90.00
_cell.angle_beta   90.00
_cell.angle_gamma   90.00
#
_symmetry.space_group_name_H-M   'P 1'
#
loop_
_entity.id
_entity.type
_entity.pdbx_description
1 polymer ?
#
loop_
_entity_poly.entity_id
_entity_poly.type
_entity_poly.pdbx_seq_one_letter_code
_entity_poly.pdbx_strand_id
1 'polypeptide(L)'
;MKLKTACVQFGSRKPPKSDSKAGLHYFTIPKEILDDMLDIGFTIKEISALFAISESTVYRRMTAYGPKKYNFTDVSDELLIETVMKLTKQYQRCGEKMLREILRLKNIRVNKFIDSD
;
A
#
# COMPACT_ATOMS: atom_id res chain seq x y z
N MET A 1 7.71 -25.90 -1.66
CA MET A 1 8.66 -24.97 -2.30
C MET A 1 8.49 -24.97 -3.82
N LYS A 2 7.58 -24.15 -4.39
CA LYS A 2 7.47 -23.94 -5.85
C LYS A 2 6.94 -22.54 -6.24
N LEU A 3 7.29 -21.49 -5.48
CA LEU A 3 6.93 -20.11 -5.85
C LEU A 3 7.71 -19.62 -7.08
N LYS A 4 8.91 -20.17 -7.33
CA LYS A 4 9.75 -19.81 -8.50
C LYS A 4 9.18 -20.30 -9.84
N THR A 5 8.34 -21.34 -9.87
CA THR A 5 7.78 -21.87 -11.13
C THR A 5 6.57 -21.09 -11.64
N ALA A 6 5.84 -20.37 -10.77
CA ALA A 6 4.66 -19.60 -11.17
C ALA A 6 5.04 -18.36 -12.01
N CYS A 7 6.15 -17.69 -11.70
CA CYS A 7 6.67 -16.58 -12.52
C CYS A 7 7.13 -17.03 -13.91
N VAL A 8 7.58 -18.27 -14.07
CA VAL A 8 8.03 -18.83 -15.36
C VAL A 8 6.85 -19.26 -16.23
N GLN A 9 5.75 -19.71 -15.63
CA GLN A 9 4.62 -20.29 -16.37
C GLN A 9 3.64 -19.24 -16.93
N PHE A 10 3.55 -18.05 -16.34
CA PHE A 10 2.59 -17.02 -16.76
C PHE A 10 3.21 -15.73 -17.33
N GLY A 11 4.51 -15.47 -17.14
CA GLY A 11 5.15 -14.23 -17.62
C GLY A 11 4.30 -12.97 -17.34
N SER A 12 4.39 -11.96 -18.21
CA SER A 12 3.55 -10.75 -18.16
C SER A 12 2.07 -10.98 -18.54
N ARG A 13 1.63 -12.24 -18.71
CA ARG A 13 0.27 -12.54 -19.18
C ARG A 13 -0.67 -12.69 -18.00
N LYS A 14 -1.68 -11.81 -17.99
CA LYS A 14 -2.80 -11.83 -17.05
C LYS A 14 -3.50 -13.20 -17.08
N PRO A 15 -3.86 -13.79 -15.92
CA PRO A 15 -4.60 -15.05 -15.88
C PRO A 15 -5.94 -14.93 -16.63
N PRO A 16 -6.42 -16.02 -17.25
CA PRO A 16 -7.64 -16.01 -18.06
C PRO A 16 -8.84 -15.60 -17.21
N LYS A 17 -9.70 -14.75 -17.79
CA LYS A 17 -10.95 -14.30 -17.15
C LYS A 17 -11.89 -15.51 -17.08
N SER A 18 -12.32 -15.90 -15.89
CA SER A 18 -13.39 -16.88 -15.75
C SER A 18 -14.72 -16.21 -16.10
N ASP A 19 -15.42 -16.72 -17.11
CA ASP A 19 -16.76 -16.29 -17.50
C ASP A 19 -17.83 -16.83 -16.53
N SER A 20 -17.66 -16.54 -15.25
CA SER A 20 -18.66 -16.86 -14.24
C SER A 20 -19.70 -15.73 -14.22
N LYS A 21 -20.72 -15.87 -15.08
CA LYS A 21 -22.03 -15.21 -14.93
C LYS A 21 -22.72 -15.74 -13.67
N ALA A 22 -22.34 -15.20 -12.51
CA ALA A 22 -23.10 -15.34 -11.27
C ALA A 22 -23.07 -13.98 -10.59
N GLY A 23 -24.22 -13.29 -10.60
CA GLY A 23 -24.39 -12.09 -9.80
C GLY A 23 -24.25 -12.44 -8.33
N LEU A 24 -23.50 -11.66 -7.57
CA LEU A 24 -24.01 -10.89 -6.44
C LEU A 24 -22.86 -10.07 -5.82
N HIS A 25 -23.13 -8.77 -5.64
CA HIS A 25 -22.26 -7.73 -5.09
C HIS A 25 -21.02 -7.35 -5.92
N TYR A 26 -21.19 -6.32 -6.76
CA TYR A 26 -20.11 -5.41 -7.15
C TYR A 26 -19.58 -4.69 -5.89
N PHE A 27 -18.89 -5.41 -5.01
CA PHE A 27 -18.17 -4.75 -3.94
C PHE A 27 -17.07 -3.92 -4.61
N THR A 28 -17.27 -2.61 -4.58
CA THR A 28 -16.35 -1.64 -5.15
C THR A 28 -15.53 -1.11 -4.01
N ILE A 29 -14.29 -1.60 -3.90
CA ILE A 29 -13.29 -0.97 -3.03
C ILE A 29 -13.04 0.43 -3.60
N PRO A 30 -13.32 1.51 -2.85
CA PRO A 30 -12.94 2.86 -3.24
C PRO A 30 -11.42 2.95 -3.41
N LYS A 31 -10.96 3.80 -4.33
CA LYS A 31 -9.53 3.98 -4.59
C LYS A 31 -8.75 4.35 -3.33
N GLU A 32 -9.26 5.32 -2.56
CA GLU A 32 -8.64 5.80 -1.33
C GLU A 32 -8.42 4.69 -0.30
N ILE A 33 -9.43 3.85 -0.08
CA ILE A 33 -9.34 2.72 0.83
C ILE A 33 -8.29 1.71 0.34
N LEU A 34 -8.24 1.44 -0.97
CA LEU A 34 -7.25 0.51 -1.53
C LEU A 34 -5.83 1.07 -1.39
N ASP A 35 -5.63 2.37 -1.63
CA ASP A 35 -4.36 3.05 -1.47
C ASP A 35 -3.91 3.02 0.00
N ASP A 36 -4.80 3.36 0.94
CA ASP A 36 -4.50 3.37 2.37
C ASP A 36 -4.15 1.98 2.92
N MET A 37 -4.86 0.93 2.47
CA MET A 37 -4.55 -0.44 2.89
C MET A 37 -3.19 -0.89 2.37
N LEU A 38 -2.86 -0.57 1.12
CA LEU A 38 -1.54 -0.86 0.55
C LEU A 38 -0.44 -0.07 1.26
N ASP A 39 -0.70 1.18 1.66
CA ASP A 39 0.23 2.02 2.41
C ASP A 39 0.47 1.52 3.84
N ILE A 40 -0.57 1.00 4.51
CA ILE A 40 -0.44 0.34 5.82
C ILE A 40 0.37 -0.96 5.72
N GLY A 41 0.47 -1.54 4.52
CA GLY A 41 1.19 -2.76 4.24
C GLY A 41 0.33 -4.01 4.24
N PHE A 42 -0.99 -3.88 4.09
CA PHE A 42 -1.85 -5.05 3.86
C PHE A 42 -1.45 -5.75 2.55
N THR A 43 -1.36 -7.08 2.63
CA THR A 43 -1.15 -7.92 1.46
C THR A 43 -2.44 -8.05 0.65
N ILE A 44 -2.30 -8.35 -0.64
CA ILE A 44 -3.46 -8.59 -1.53
C ILE A 44 -4.36 -9.72 -0.99
N LYS A 45 -3.76 -10.74 -0.38
CA LYS A 45 -4.47 -11.85 0.24
C LYS A 45 -5.32 -11.36 1.42
N GLU A 46 -4.78 -10.53 2.30
CA GLU A 46 -5.52 -9.96 3.44
C GLU A 46 -6.65 -9.04 2.96
N ILE A 47 -6.39 -8.19 1.96
CA ILE A 47 -7.42 -7.33 1.35
C ILE A 47 -8.55 -8.18 0.75
N SER A 48 -8.19 -9.25 0.04
CA SER A 48 -9.16 -10.16 -0.58
C SER A 48 -10.03 -10.87 0.46
N ALA A 49 -9.43 -11.31 1.57
CA ALA A 49 -10.13 -11.93 2.69
C ALA A 49 -11.04 -10.93 3.42
N LEU A 50 -10.57 -9.70 3.66
CA LEU A 50 -11.32 -8.67 4.36
C LEU A 50 -12.60 -8.28 3.62
N PHE A 51 -12.53 -8.16 2.30
CA PHE A 51 -13.68 -7.78 1.47
C PHE A 51 -14.45 -8.97 0.90
N ALA A 52 -14.07 -10.20 1.25
CA ALA A 52 -14.63 -11.44 0.71
C ALA A 52 -14.69 -11.45 -0.84
N ILE A 53 -13.64 -10.92 -1.48
CA ILE A 53 -13.50 -10.89 -2.94
C ILE A 53 -12.29 -11.72 -3.38
N SER A 54 -12.23 -12.06 -4.66
CA SER A 54 -11.04 -12.69 -5.21
C SER A 54 -9.85 -11.73 -5.24
N GLU A 55 -8.64 -12.26 -5.04
CA GLU A 55 -7.39 -11.51 -5.27
C GLU A 55 -7.35 -10.92 -6.69
N SER A 56 -7.89 -11.64 -7.68
CA SER A 56 -8.01 -11.15 -9.06
C SER A 56 -8.86 -9.89 -9.19
N THR A 57 -9.87 -9.71 -8.34
CA THR A 57 -10.66 -8.48 -8.27
C THR A 57 -9.84 -7.35 -7.67
N VAL A 58 -9.07 -7.60 -6.60
CA VAL A 58 -8.15 -6.62 -6.02
C VAL A 58 -7.13 -6.16 -7.08
N TYR A 59 -6.47 -7.08 -7.77
CA TYR A 59 -5.53 -6.77 -8.85
C TYR A 59 -6.18 -5.97 -9.98
N ARG A 60 -7.40 -6.34 -10.40
CA ARG A 60 -8.14 -5.60 -11.43
C ARG A 60 -8.40 -4.15 -11.00
N ARG A 61 -8.76 -3.93 -9.73
CA ARG A 61 -8.99 -2.59 -9.18
C ARG A 61 -7.70 -1.80 -9.07
N MET A 62 -6.62 -2.42 -8.63
CA MET A 62 -5.29 -1.79 -8.67
C MET A 62 -4.95 -1.37 -10.10
N THR A 63 -5.05 -2.24 -11.09
CA THR A 63 -4.75 -1.83 -12.48
C THR A 63 -5.66 -0.69 -12.97
N ALA A 64 -6.94 -0.68 -12.58
CA ALA A 64 -7.88 0.36 -12.98
C ALA A 64 -7.64 1.71 -12.30
N TYR A 65 -7.21 1.72 -11.04
CA TYR A 65 -7.01 2.95 -10.27
C TYR A 65 -5.60 3.53 -10.40
N GLY A 66 -4.65 2.71 -10.86
CA GLY A 66 -3.23 3.04 -10.86
C GLY A 66 -2.76 3.48 -9.47
N PRO A 67 -2.98 2.67 -8.41
CA PRO A 67 -2.54 2.98 -7.07
C PRO A 67 -1.02 3.15 -7.15
N LYS A 68 -0.57 4.39 -7.00
CA LYS A 68 0.85 4.66 -6.89
C LYS A 68 1.22 4.11 -5.53
N LYS A 69 1.93 2.98 -5.52
CA LYS A 69 2.56 2.37 -4.33
C LYS A 69 3.47 3.35 -3.54
N TYR A 70 3.61 4.57 -4.05
CA TYR A 70 4.53 5.63 -3.68
C TYR A 70 3.85 7.00 -3.92
N ASN A 71 2.78 7.29 -3.17
CA ASN A 71 2.26 8.66 -3.07
C ASN A 71 3.08 9.39 -2.00
N PHE A 72 4.21 9.97 -2.39
CA PHE A 72 5.02 10.78 -1.48
C PHE A 72 4.48 12.21 -1.42
N THR A 73 4.54 12.82 -0.25
CA THR A 73 4.21 14.24 -0.12
C THR A 73 5.43 15.05 -0.53
N ASP A 74 5.22 16.06 -1.38
CA ASP A 74 6.26 17.03 -1.69
C ASP A 74 6.43 17.96 -0.48
N VAL A 75 7.46 17.69 0.32
CA VAL A 75 7.76 18.39 1.58
C VAL A 75 9.25 18.71 1.56
N SER A 76 9.61 19.95 1.88
CA SER A 76 11.02 20.33 1.95
C SER A 76 11.74 19.60 3.07
N ASP A 77 13.01 19.32 2.87
CA ASP A 77 13.85 18.63 3.85
C ASP A 77 13.88 19.41 5.17
N GLU A 78 13.92 20.75 5.13
CA GLU A 78 13.91 21.59 6.34
C GLU A 78 12.64 21.40 7.16
N LEU A 79 11.47 21.38 6.49
CA LEU A 79 10.18 21.21 7.15
C LEU A 79 10.04 19.80 7.73
N LEU A 80 10.54 18.79 7.01
CA LEU A 80 10.58 17.41 7.48
C LEU A 80 11.48 17.28 8.72
N ILE A 81 12.70 17.81 8.66
CA ILE A 81 13.66 17.80 9.77
C ILE A 81 13.06 18.49 10.99
N GLU A 82 12.48 19.69 10.82
CA GLU A 82 11.85 20.42 11.92
C GLU A 82 10.72 19.60 12.56
N THR A 83 9.88 18.97 11.73
CA THR A 83 8.78 18.13 12.19
C THR A 83 9.28 16.91 12.97
N VAL A 84 10.27 16.21 12.43
CA VAL A 84 10.88 15.04 13.09
C VAL A 84 11.54 15.46 14.40
N MET A 85 12.31 16.54 14.43
CA MET A 85 12.95 17.05 15.64
C MET A 85 11.93 17.40 16.74
N LYS A 86 10.82 18.05 16.38
CA LYS A 86 9.72 18.34 17.31
C LYS A 86 9.10 17.04 17.86
N LEU A 87 8.87 16.05 17.01
CA LEU A 87 8.30 14.76 17.40
C LEU A 87 9.24 13.96 18.31
N THR A 88 10.55 13.94 18.02
CA THR A 88 11.53 13.23 18.85
C THR A 88 11.69 13.89 20.22
N LYS A 89 11.57 15.23 20.31
CA LYS A 89 11.52 15.94 21.60
C LYS A 89 10.24 15.63 22.39
N GLN A 90 9.10 15.57 21.70
CA GLN A 90 7.81 15.28 22.34
C GLN A 90 7.69 13.81 22.77
N TYR A 91 8.27 12.89 22.01
CA TYR A 91 8.20 11.45 22.22
C TYR A 91 9.62 10.85 22.28
N GLN A 92 10.32 11.04 23.42
CA GLN A 92 11.72 10.64 23.63
C GLN A 92 12.05 9.15 23.43
N ARG A 93 11.05 8.27 23.30
CA ARG A 93 11.21 6.82 23.07
C ARG A 93 10.39 6.30 21.88
N CYS A 94 10.04 7.18 20.95
CA CYS A 94 9.28 6.81 19.75
C CYS A 94 10.16 6.05 18.76
N GLY A 95 9.89 4.76 18.56
CA GLY A 95 10.54 3.98 17.51
C GLY A 95 10.06 4.37 16.11
N GLU A 96 10.82 3.99 15.08
CA GLU A 96 10.57 4.35 13.66
C GLU A 96 9.11 4.11 13.23
N LYS A 97 8.53 2.96 13.60
CA LYS A 97 7.14 2.61 13.24
C LYS A 97 6.12 3.63 13.72
N MET A 98 6.26 4.06 14.97
CA MET A 98 5.33 5.02 15.57
C MET A 98 5.56 6.42 15.00
N LEU A 99 6.81 6.78 14.72
CA LEU A 99 7.16 8.05 14.09
C LEU A 99 6.60 8.15 12.67
N ARG A 100 6.68 7.06 11.90
CA ARG A 100 6.07 6.93 10.57
C ARG A 100 4.56 7.11 10.62
N GLU A 101 3.89 6.52 11.60
CA GLU A 101 2.43 6.67 11.73
C GLU A 101 2.03 8.10 12.14
N ILE A 102 2.79 8.75 13.02
CA ILE A 102 2.53 10.15 13.39
C ILE A 102 2.75 11.09 12.20
N LEU A 103 3.78 10.86 11.38
CA LEU A 103 4.01 11.61 10.14
C LEU A 103 2.86 11.40 9.16
N ARG A 104 2.36 10.16 9.05
CA ARG A 104 1.19 9.84 8.23
C ARG A 104 -0.07 10.57 8.68
N LEU A 105 -0.35 10.63 9.99
CA LEU A 105 -1.47 11.42 10.55
C LEU A 105 -1.34 12.92 10.24
N LYS A 106 -0.12 13.41 10.01
CA LYS A 106 0.17 14.79 9.57
C LYS A 106 0.15 14.96 8.03
N ASN A 107 -0.28 13.95 7.28
CA ASN A 107 -0.25 13.89 5.81
C ASN A 107 1.16 13.99 5.20
N ILE A 108 2.20 13.66 5.96
CA ILE A 108 3.59 13.61 5.48
C ILE A 108 3.95 12.15 5.17
N ARG A 109 4.10 11.85 3.89
CA ARG A 109 4.43 10.52 3.36
C ARG A 109 5.86 10.53 2.83
N VAL A 110 6.76 9.98 3.63
CA VAL A 110 8.21 9.91 3.34
C VAL A 110 8.60 8.54 2.79
N ASN A 111 9.55 8.52 1.85
CA ASN A 111 10.22 7.28 1.46
C ASN A 111 11.02 6.73 2.65
N LYS A 112 11.40 5.44 2.65
CA LYS A 112 12.40 4.95 3.61
C LYS A 112 13.58 5.91 3.59
N PHE A 113 13.99 6.40 4.76
CA PHE A 113 15.25 7.13 4.91
C PHE A 113 16.32 6.30 4.22
N ILE A 114 16.88 6.84 3.14
CA ILE A 114 18.09 6.28 2.56
C ILE A 114 19.16 6.74 3.55
N ASP A 115 19.63 5.81 4.38
CA ASP A 115 20.84 6.03 5.15
C ASP A 115 21.92 6.42 4.13
N SER A 116 22.30 7.69 4.18
CA SER A 116 23.37 8.22 3.35
C SER A 116 24.65 7.95 4.14
N ASP A 117 25.34 6.87 3.79
CA ASP A 117 26.72 6.61 4.19
C ASP A 117 27.68 7.64 3.57
#